data_AF-A0A3D5NZJ5-F1
#
_entry.id   AF-A0A3D5NZJ5-F1
#
_cell.length_a   1.000
_cell.length_b   1.000
_cell.length_c   1.000
_cell.angle_alpha   90.00
_cell.angle_beta   90.00
_cell.angle_gamma   90.00
#
_symmetry.space_group_name_H-M   'P 1'
#
loop_
_entity.id
_entity.type
_entity.pdbx_description
1 polymer ?
#
loop_
_entity_poly.entity_id
_entity_poly.type
_entity_poly.pdbx_seq_one_letter_code
_entity_poly.pdbx_strand_id
1 'polypeptide(L)' 'MITTSIKKWGNSLAVRIPQVVAQELDFTPETQVELEVTEGELHIKLKT' A
#
# COMPACT_ATOMS: atom_id res chain seq x y z
N MET A 1 -7.00 11.86 -6.93
CA MET A 1 -7.04 10.40 -7.17
C MET A 1 -5.87 10.01 -8.04
N ILE A 2 -5.13 8.98 -7.65
CA ILE A 2 -4.06 8.40 -8.45
C ILE A 2 -4.48 6.99 -8.82
N THR A 3 -4.52 6.67 -10.11
CA THR A 3 -4.83 5.33 -10.59
C THR A 3 -3.54 4.58 -10.88
N THR A 4 -3.43 3.35 -10.38
CA THR A 4 -2.33 2.44 -10.67
C THR A 4 -2.90 1.04 -10.91
N SER A 5 -2.06 0.10 -11.33
CA SER A 5 -2.47 -1.29 -11.54
C SER A 5 -1.78 -2.21 -10.54
N ILE A 6 -2.51 -3.21 -10.07
CA ILE A 6 -1.94 -4.33 -9.32
C ILE A 6 -0.99 -5.11 -10.25
N LYS A 7 0.19 -5.47 -9.75
CA LYS A 7 1.21 -6.26 -10.45
C LYS A 7 1.58 -7.50 -9.64
N LYS A 8 2.19 -8.48 -10.29
CA LYS A 8 2.74 -9.66 -9.63
C LYS A 8 4.16 -9.37 -9.12
N TRP A 9 4.44 -9.74 -7.88
CA TRP A 9 5.78 -9.73 -7.29
C TRP A 9 6.02 -11.07 -6.58
N GLY A 10 6.86 -11.92 -7.20
CA GLY A 10 7.03 -13.30 -6.75
C GLY A 10 5.71 -14.07 -6.82
N ASN A 11 5.29 -14.66 -5.70
CA ASN A 11 4.04 -15.41 -5.58
C ASN A 11 2.84 -14.57 -5.14
N SER A 12 3.03 -13.26 -4.96
CA SER A 12 2.01 -12.35 -4.44
C SER A 12 1.68 -11.22 -5.42
N LEU A 13 0.62 -10.49 -5.10
CA LEU A 13 0.27 -9.24 -5.77
C LEU A 13 0.85 -8.05 -5.00
N ALA A 14 1.17 -7.00 -5.73
CA ALA A 14 1.73 -5.77 -5.20
C ALA A 14 1.12 -4.55 -5.91
N VAL A 15 0.96 -3.46 -5.15
CA VAL A 15 0.62 -2.13 -5.65
C VAL A 15 1.82 -1.23 -5.42
N ARG A 16 2.22 -0.47 -6.44
CA ARG A 16 3.23 0.57 -6.25
C ARG A 16 2.61 1.76 -5.54
N ILE A 17 3.21 2.18 -4.44
CA ILE A 17 2.87 3.43 -3.77
C ILE A 17 3.61 4.57 -4.48
N PRO A 18 2.90 5.53 -5.10
CA PRO A 18 3.53 6.69 -5.74
C PRO A 18 4.31 7.51 -4.70
N GLN A 19 5.42 8.12 -5.12
CA GLN A 19 6.30 8.87 -4.22
C GLN A 19 5.56 9.94 -3.39
N VAL A 20 4.61 10.65 -4.00
CA VAL A 20 3.81 11.67 -3.29
C VAL A 20 3.02 11.09 -2.12
N VAL A 21 2.45 9.88 -2.27
CA VAL A 21 1.70 9.20 -1.22
C VAL A 21 2.65 8.67 -0.14
N ALA A 22 3.80 8.13 -0.55
CA ALA A 22 4.81 7.65 0.39
C ALA A 22 5.35 8.78 1.29
N GLN A 23 5.56 9.97 0.72
CA GLN A 23 6.00 11.16 1.47
C GLN A 23 4.92 11.67 2.42
N GLU A 24 3.65 11.67 2.00
CA GLU A 24 2.52 12.13 2.83
C GLU A 24 2.30 11.22 4.06
N LEU A 25 2.51 9.91 3.90
CA LEU A 25 2.31 8.92 4.96
C LEU A 25 3.60 8.52 5.71
N ASP A 26 4.74 9.14 5.37
CA ASP A 26 6.08 8.78 5.86
C ASP A 26 6.40 7.27 5.71
N PHE A 27 5.99 6.69 4.59
CA PHE A 27 6.34 5.32 4.24
C PHE A 27 7.76 5.28 3.69
N THR A 28 8.61 4.52 4.38
CA THR A 28 9.96 4.18 3.94
C THR A 28 9.99 2.72 3.48
N PRO A 29 11.06 2.27 2.81
CA PRO A 29 11.33 0.84 2.71
C PRO A 29 11.25 0.20 4.10
N GLU A 30 10.66 -0.99 4.16
CA GLU A 30 10.51 -1.80 5.39
C GLU A 30 9.57 -1.23 6.46
N THR A 31 8.85 -0.13 6.20
CA THR A 31 7.76 0.33 7.07
C THR A 31 6.74 -0.78 7.29
N GLN A 32 6.47 -1.10 8.56
CA GLN A 32 5.46 -2.10 8.90
C GLN A 32 4.06 -1.50 8.76
N VAL A 33 3.20 -2.23 8.06
CA VAL A 33 1.80 -1.84 7.82
C VAL A 33 0.86 -2.98 8.15
N GLU A 34 -0.37 -2.63 8.45
CA GLU A 34 -1.48 -3.55 8.57
C GLU A 34 -2.38 -3.42 7.34
N LEU A 35 -2.89 -4.56 6.87
CA LEU A 35 -3.83 -4.67 5.77
C LEU A 35 -5.18 -5.11 6.35
N GLU A 36 -6.22 -4.34 6.06
CA GLU A 36 -7.58 -4.60 6.52
C GLU A 36 -8.54 -4.57 5.34
N VAL A 37 -9.48 -5.52 5.29
CA VAL A 37 -10.53 -5.55 4.27
C VAL A 37 -11.86 -5.19 4.92
N THR A 38 -12.44 -4.06 4.52
CA THR A 38 -13.71 -3.55 5.02
C THR A 38 -14.56 -3.10 3.84
N GLU A 39 -15.81 -3.57 3.79
CA GLU A 39 -16.79 -3.17 2.75
C GLU A 39 -16.32 -3.42 1.30
N GLY A 40 -15.44 -4.40 1.08
CA GLY A 40 -14.88 -4.70 -0.24
C GLY A 40 -13.70 -3.82 -0.65
N GLU A 41 -13.25 -2.93 0.24
CA GLU A 41 -12.08 -2.08 0.07
C GLU A 41 -10.89 -2.64 0.86
N LEU A 42 -9.67 -2.45 0.33
CA LEU A 42 -8.43 -2.79 1.01
C LEU A 42 -7.84 -1.52 1.62
N HIS A 43 -7.80 -1.45 2.94
CA HIS A 43 -7.18 -0.38 3.70
C HIS A 43 -5.76 -0.77 4.11
N ILE A 44 -4.83 0.18 4.00
CA ILE A 44 -3.43 0.04 4.42
C ILE A 44 -3.17 1.11 5.48
N LYS A 45 -2.73 0.71 6.66
CA LYS A 45 -2.42 1.63 7.77
C LYS A 45 -1.06 1.32 8.37
N LEU A 46 -0.39 2.33 8.94
CA LEU A 46 0.83 2.10 9.72
C LEU A 46 0.52 1.15 10.86
N LYS A 47 1.44 0.21 11.10
CA LYS A 47 1.36 -0.66 12.26
C LYS A 47 1.77 0.13 13.50
N THR A 48 0.83 0.30 14.43
CA THR A 48 1.08 0.81 15.79
C THR A 48 1.84 -0.18 16.66
#